data_AF-A0A1I4A4N6-F1
#
_entry.id   AF-A0A1I4A4N6-F1
#
_cell.length_a   1.000
_cell.length_b   1.000
_cell.length_c   1.000
_cell.angle_alpha   90.00
_cell.angle_beta   90.00
_cell.angle_gamma   90.00
#
_symmetry.space_group_name_H-M   'P 1'
#
loop_
_entity.id
_entity.type
_entity.pdbx_description
1 polymer ?
#
loop_
_entity_poly.entity_id
_entity_poly.type
_entity_poly.pdbx_seq_one_letter_code
_entity_poly.pdbx_strand_id
1 'polypeptide(L)'
;MVIDVSGMIQAGRRRKPFGACLSLLCATVLLFAVCLVHAADDQALITERCLGCHGMEKNCEVTVNDPEWWKETVLRMVEYKSDLLSDIETDRIALFLADERKRSTLCPSN
;
A
#
# COMPACT_ATOMS: atom_id res chain seq x y z
N MET A 1 21.24 -39.39 65.21
CA MET A 1 22.41 -38.92 64.43
C MET A 1 22.53 -39.85 63.23
N VAL A 2 22.48 -39.47 61.96
CA VAL A 2 22.41 -38.19 61.22
C VAL A 2 22.02 -38.55 59.76
N ILE A 3 21.16 -37.73 59.12
CA ILE A 3 21.20 -37.21 57.72
C ILE A 3 21.35 -38.25 56.58
N ASP A 4 20.39 -38.51 55.67
CA ASP A 4 19.64 -37.71 54.68
C ASP A 4 20.32 -37.46 53.31
N VAL A 5 19.46 -37.54 52.28
CA VAL A 5 19.45 -37.14 50.86
C VAL A 5 20.36 -37.74 49.79
N SER A 6 19.65 -38.30 48.81
CA SER A 6 19.59 -37.86 47.40
C SER A 6 20.85 -37.47 46.64
N GLY A 7 20.97 -38.10 45.47
CA GLY A 7 21.28 -37.45 44.20
C GLY A 7 20.96 -38.46 43.09
N MET A 8 19.90 -38.34 42.27
CA MET A 8 19.62 -37.28 41.29
C MET A 8 20.94 -36.76 40.69
N ILE A 9 21.20 -36.86 39.39
CA ILE A 9 20.51 -36.11 38.34
C ILE A 9 20.78 -36.79 36.98
N GLN A 10 19.71 -37.01 36.21
CA GLN A 10 19.74 -37.40 34.80
C GLN A 10 20.41 -36.33 33.92
N ALA A 11 21.13 -36.81 32.91
CA ALA A 11 21.76 -36.01 31.86
C ALA A 11 20.75 -35.16 31.08
N GLY A 12 20.71 -33.86 31.38
CA GLY A 12 19.96 -32.86 30.61
C GLY A 12 20.63 -32.58 29.26
N ARG A 13 20.06 -33.12 28.18
CA ARG A 13 20.45 -32.83 26.79
C ARG A 13 20.02 -31.40 26.44
N ARG A 14 20.92 -30.41 26.57
CA ARG A 14 20.69 -29.01 26.14
C ARG A 14 20.38 -28.97 24.63
N ARG A 15 19.14 -28.68 24.26
CA ARG A 15 18.78 -28.29 22.88
C ARG A 15 19.26 -26.85 22.65
N LYS A 16 20.08 -26.64 21.63
CA LYS A 16 20.62 -25.31 21.29
C LYS A 16 19.51 -24.42 20.68
N PRO A 17 19.41 -23.13 21.04
CA PRO A 17 18.33 -22.22 20.61
C PRO A 17 18.56 -21.60 19.22
N PHE A 18 19.16 -22.32 18.27
CA PHE A 18 19.42 -21.78 16.92
C PHE A 18 18.13 -21.59 16.10
N GLY A 19 17.06 -22.37 16.37
CA GLY A 19 15.80 -22.29 15.62
C GLY A 19 14.90 -21.10 15.97
N ALA A 20 15.00 -20.58 17.21
CA ALA A 20 14.13 -19.50 17.68
C ALA A 20 14.49 -18.14 17.04
N CYS A 21 15.79 -17.88 16.85
CA CYS A 21 16.27 -16.64 16.24
C CYS A 21 15.95 -16.57 14.74
N LEU A 22 16.05 -17.71 14.05
CA LEU A 22 15.72 -17.80 12.62
C LEU A 22 14.22 -17.66 12.35
N SER A 23 13.35 -18.21 13.20
CA SER A 23 11.90 -18.03 13.09
C SER A 23 11.46 -16.58 13.33
N LEU A 24 12.08 -15.89 14.30
CA LEU A 24 11.77 -14.49 14.58
C LEU A 24 12.12 -13.58 13.39
N LEU A 25 13.30 -13.81 12.79
CA LEU A 25 13.75 -13.10 11.59
C LEU A 25 12.79 -13.31 10.40
N CYS A 26 12.41 -14.55 10.10
CA CYS A 26 11.44 -14.84 9.02
C CYS A 26 10.09 -14.16 9.26
N ALA A 27 9.57 -14.18 10.49
CA ALA A 27 8.31 -13.52 10.83
C ALA A 27 8.37 -12.00 10.61
N THR A 28 9.48 -11.36 11.00
CA THR A 28 9.68 -9.92 10.78
C THR A 28 9.82 -9.55 9.30
N VAL A 29 10.50 -10.38 8.50
CA VAL A 29 10.62 -10.18 7.04
C VAL A 29 9.27 -10.34 6.35
N LEU A 30 8.49 -11.34 6.75
CA LEU A 30 7.14 -11.55 6.21
C LEU A 30 6.19 -10.39 6.56
N LEU A 31 6.25 -9.87 7.80
CA LEU A 31 5.47 -8.70 8.21
C LEU A 31 5.85 -7.45 7.42
N PHE A 32 7.14 -7.19 7.22
CA PHE A 32 7.61 -6.07 6.40
C PHE A 32 7.20 -6.20 4.93
N ALA A 33 7.25 -7.41 4.36
CA ALA A 33 6.85 -7.66 2.98
C ALA A 33 5.34 -7.40 2.75
N VAL A 34 4.48 -7.76 3.71
CA VAL A 34 3.03 -7.49 3.63
C VAL A 34 2.75 -5.99 3.62
N CYS A 35 3.47 -5.19 4.42
CA CYS A 35 3.29 -3.74 4.45
C CYS A 35 3.71 -3.04 3.14
N LEU A 36 4.69 -3.59 2.41
CA LEU A 36 5.15 -3.03 1.14
C LEU A 36 4.21 -3.31 -0.04
N VAL A 37 3.44 -4.40 0.02
CA VAL A 37 2.57 -4.81 -1.10
C VAL A 37 1.31 -3.93 -1.25
N HIS A 38 1.01 -3.07 -0.27
CA HIS A 38 -0.13 -2.17 -0.31
C HIS A 38 0.16 -0.81 -0.98
N ALA A 39 1.25 -0.71 -1.76
CA ALA A 39 1.42 0.39 -2.70
C ALA A 39 0.33 0.27 -3.78
N ALA A 40 -0.83 0.87 -3.51
CA ALA A 40 -1.96 0.75 -4.41
C ALA A 40 -1.66 1.45 -5.74
N ASP A 41 -1.96 0.75 -6.83
CA ASP A 41 -1.73 1.21 -8.19
C ASP A 41 -2.79 2.26 -8.56
N ASP A 42 -2.43 3.53 -8.37
CA ASP A 42 -3.30 4.67 -8.69
C ASP A 42 -3.69 4.69 -10.18
N GLN A 43 -2.81 4.25 -11.08
CA GLN A 43 -3.11 4.23 -12.52
C GLN A 43 -4.19 3.17 -12.84
N ALA A 44 -4.09 2.00 -12.22
CA ALA A 44 -5.11 0.96 -12.35
C ALA A 44 -6.46 1.43 -11.80
N LEU A 45 -6.47 2.07 -10.62
CA LEU A 45 -7.69 2.64 -10.03
C LEU A 45 -8.34 3.68 -10.95
N ILE A 46 -7.54 4.61 -11.49
CA ILE A 46 -8.01 5.63 -12.44
C ILE A 46 -8.61 4.98 -13.70
N THR A 47 -7.94 3.96 -14.25
CA THR A 47 -8.43 3.24 -15.43
C THR A 47 -9.77 2.55 -15.15
N GLU A 48 -9.92 1.93 -13.98
CA GLU A 48 -11.15 1.23 -13.58
C GLU A 48 -12.32 2.19 -13.36
N ARG A 49 -12.08 3.32 -12.69
CA ARG A 49 -13.16 4.20 -12.20
C ARG A 49 -13.51 5.34 -13.14
N CYS A 50 -12.52 5.98 -13.76
CA CYS A 50 -12.73 7.25 -14.44
C CYS A 50 -13.10 7.11 -15.93
N LEU A 51 -12.79 5.97 -16.57
CA LEU A 51 -13.10 5.72 -17.98
C LEU A 51 -14.56 5.33 -18.26
N GLY A 52 -15.38 5.13 -17.23
CA GLY A 52 -16.77 4.70 -17.37
C GLY A 52 -17.71 5.76 -17.96
N CYS A 53 -17.33 7.04 -17.94
CA CYS A 53 -18.18 8.14 -18.38
C CYS A 53 -17.61 8.91 -19.58
N HIS A 54 -16.30 9.11 -19.64
CA HIS A 54 -15.59 9.75 -20.76
C HIS A 54 -14.12 9.32 -20.76
N GLY A 55 -13.41 9.60 -21.86
CA GLY A 55 -11.98 9.36 -21.97
C GLY A 55 -11.12 10.32 -21.14
N MET A 56 -9.80 10.15 -21.24
CA MET A 56 -8.79 10.90 -20.47
C MET A 56 -8.16 12.06 -21.24
N GLU A 57 -8.68 12.39 -22.42
CA GLU A 57 -8.05 13.34 -23.36
C GLU A 57 -7.81 14.70 -22.70
N LYS A 58 -8.78 15.17 -21.90
CA LYS A 58 -8.67 16.44 -21.17
C LYS A 58 -7.51 16.49 -20.19
N ASN A 59 -7.12 15.36 -19.59
CA ASN A 59 -5.99 15.34 -18.66
C ASN A 59 -4.65 15.65 -19.37
N CYS A 60 -4.59 15.42 -20.68
CA CYS A 60 -3.42 15.66 -21.51
C CYS A 60 -3.30 17.13 -21.95
N GLU A 61 -4.38 17.90 -21.85
CA GLU A 61 -4.43 19.31 -22.23
C GLU A 61 -4.15 20.24 -21.04
N VAL A 62 -4.31 19.73 -19.81
CA VAL A 62 -4.13 20.51 -18.58
C VAL A 62 -2.66 20.61 -18.21
N THR A 63 -2.18 21.84 -18.00
CA THR A 63 -0.80 22.16 -17.59
C THR A 63 -0.66 22.42 -16.08
N VAL A 64 -1.76 22.38 -15.33
CA VAL A 64 -1.79 22.64 -13.89
C VAL A 64 -1.23 21.44 -13.13
N ASN A 65 -0.33 21.69 -12.18
CA ASN A 65 0.30 20.67 -11.32
C ASN A 65 0.01 20.91 -9.83
N ASP A 66 -1.04 21.67 -9.52
CA ASP A 66 -1.48 21.95 -8.14
C ASP A 66 -2.43 20.84 -7.63
N PRO A 67 -2.07 20.11 -6.56
CA PRO A 67 -2.91 19.06 -5.97
C PRO A 67 -4.30 19.54 -5.54
N GLU A 68 -4.45 20.75 -5.00
CA GLU A 68 -5.76 21.22 -4.53
C GLU A 68 -6.68 21.52 -5.71
N TRP A 69 -6.15 22.12 -6.78
CA TRP A 69 -6.89 22.31 -8.03
C TRP A 69 -7.36 20.97 -8.64
N TRP A 70 -6.50 19.95 -8.60
CA TRP A 70 -6.85 18.61 -9.05
C TRP A 70 -7.86 17.94 -8.13
N LYS A 71 -7.76 18.13 -6.81
CA LYS A 71 -8.71 17.62 -5.83
C LYS A 71 -10.10 18.20 -6.06
N GLU A 72 -10.22 19.50 -6.27
CA GLU A 72 -11.49 20.13 -6.66
C GLU A 72 -12.04 19.53 -7.95
N THR A 73 -11.17 19.26 -8.93
CA THR A 73 -11.56 18.64 -10.20
C THR A 73 -12.08 17.21 -10.03
N VAL A 74 -11.41 16.40 -9.21
CA VAL A 74 -11.85 15.02 -8.91
C VAL A 74 -13.14 15.02 -8.08
N LEU A 75 -13.27 15.92 -7.11
CA LEU A 75 -14.49 16.06 -6.31
C LEU A 75 -15.71 16.39 -7.18
N ARG A 76 -15.57 17.25 -8.20
CA ARG A 76 -16.65 17.47 -9.17
C ARG A 76 -17.05 16.18 -9.92
N MET A 77 -16.12 15.25 -10.15
CA MET A 77 -16.47 13.95 -10.77
C MET A 77 -17.22 13.05 -9.79
N VAL A 78 -16.84 13.08 -8.51
CA VAL A 78 -17.54 12.37 -7.43
C VAL A 78 -18.95 12.95 -7.21
N GLU A 79 -19.16 14.25 -7.40
CA GLU A 79 -20.50 14.85 -7.35
C GLU A 79 -21.45 14.27 -8.42
N TYR A 80 -20.94 13.93 -9.61
CA TYR A 80 -21.74 13.25 -10.65
C TYR A 80 -22.02 11.78 -10.35
N LYS A 81 -21.15 11.13 -9.57
CA LYS A 81 -21.27 9.72 -9.16
C LYS A 81 -20.69 9.53 -7.76
N SER A 82 -21.56 9.54 -6.75
CA SER A 82 -21.17 9.59 -5.33
C SER A 82 -20.43 8.36 -4.81
N ASP A 83 -20.49 7.23 -5.51
CA ASP A 83 -19.76 5.99 -5.21
C ASP A 83 -18.50 5.81 -6.07
N LEU A 84 -18.10 6.83 -6.85
CA LEU A 84 -16.96 6.76 -7.76
C LEU A 84 -15.65 6.49 -7.01
N LEU A 85 -15.40 7.26 -5.95
CA LEU A 85 -14.20 7.24 -5.11
C LEU A 85 -14.55 7.52 -3.65
N SER A 86 -13.79 6.94 -2.73
CA SER A 86 -13.71 7.39 -1.33
C SER A 86 -12.88 8.67 -1.18
N ASP A 87 -12.95 9.31 -0.01
CA ASP A 87 -12.16 10.51 0.31
C ASP A 87 -10.64 10.25 0.17
N ILE A 88 -10.17 9.09 0.65
CA ILE A 88 -8.75 8.71 0.58
C ILE A 88 -8.32 8.49 -0.88
N GLU A 89 -9.15 7.84 -1.68
CA GLU A 89 -8.87 7.65 -3.12
C GLU A 89 -8.89 8.98 -3.86
N THR A 90 -9.79 9.90 -3.50
CA THR A 90 -9.85 11.26 -4.06
C THR A 90 -8.55 12.01 -3.84
N ASP A 91 -8.03 12.03 -2.61
CA ASP A 91 -6.76 12.68 -2.29
C ASP A 91 -5.59 12.07 -3.07
N ARG A 92 -5.57 10.75 -3.17
CA ARG A 92 -4.50 10.03 -3.90
C ARG A 92 -4.53 10.30 -5.40
N ILE A 93 -5.72 10.27 -6.01
CA ILE A 93 -5.88 10.55 -7.44
C ILE A 93 -5.55 12.00 -7.73
N ALA A 94 -5.92 12.94 -6.85
CA ALA A 94 -5.53 14.35 -6.99
C ALA A 94 -4.00 14.51 -7.02
N LEU A 95 -3.29 13.83 -6.11
CA LEU A 95 -1.82 13.82 -6.10
C LEU A 95 -1.22 13.13 -7.34
N PHE A 96 -1.83 12.05 -7.82
CA PHE A 96 -1.41 11.38 -9.05
C PHE A 96 -1.55 12.32 -10.25
N LEU A 97 -2.69 12.99 -10.39
CA LEU A 97 -3.00 13.88 -11.50
C LEU A 97 -2.17 15.16 -11.45
N ALA A 98 -1.78 15.65 -10.27
CA ALA A 98 -0.91 16.81 -10.12
C ALA A 98 0.54 16.55 -10.57
N ASP A 99 0.99 15.28 -10.58
CA ASP A 99 2.29 14.89 -11.12
C ASP A 99 2.18 14.71 -12.64
N GLU A 100 2.71 15.67 -13.41
CA GLU A 100 2.68 15.65 -14.88
C GLU A 100 3.24 14.35 -15.48
N ARG A 101 4.30 13.77 -14.89
CA ARG A 101 4.87 12.53 -15.41
C ARG A 101 3.91 11.37 -15.24
N LYS A 102 3.25 11.27 -14.09
CA LYS A 102 2.21 10.26 -13.84
C LYS A 102 0.97 10.52 -14.68
N ARG A 103 0.47 11.76 -14.72
CA ARG A 103 -0.69 12.15 -15.54
C ARG A 103 -0.50 11.81 -17.01
N SER A 104 0.71 12.01 -17.56
CA SER A 104 1.01 11.71 -18.96
C SER A 104 0.85 10.22 -19.33
N THR A 105 0.92 9.30 -18.36
CA THR A 105 0.70 7.86 -18.61
C THR A 105 -0.76 7.51 -18.88
N LEU A 106 -1.70 8.44 -18.63
CA LEU A 106 -3.11 8.30 -18.94
C LEU A 106 -3.46 8.75 -20.36
N CYS A 107 -2.51 9.38 -21.06
CA CYS A 107 -2.74 9.92 -22.38
C CYS A 107 -2.73 8.84 -23.45
N PRO A 108 -3.73 8.80 -24.35
CA PRO A 108 -3.70 7.86 -25.46
C PRO A 108 -2.44 8.09 -26.31
N SER A 109 -1.83 7.00 -26.76
CA SER A 109 -0.77 7.07 -27.75
C SER A 109 -1.38 7.49 -29.09
N ASN A 110 -0.86 8.57 -29.69
CA ASN A 110 -1.24 9.01 -31.04
C ASN A 110 -1.01 7.90 -32.08
#